data_AF-A0A645H495-F1
#
_entry.id   AF-A0A645H495-F1
#
_cell.length_a   1.000
_cell.length_b   1.000
_cell.length_c   1.000
_cell.angle_alpha   90.00
_cell.angle_beta   90.00
_cell.angle_gamma   90.00
#
_symmetry.space_group_name_H-M   'P 1'
#
loop_
_entity.id
_entity.type
_entity.pdbx_description
1 polymer ?
#
loop_
_entity_poly.entity_id
_entity_poly.type
_entity_poly.pdbx_seq_one_letter_code
_entity_poly.pdbx_strand_id
1 'polypeptide(L)' 'MISQVNKDVREFDQELVKNLIQSIRVYKNMKLEIQFKSGIVMEQMVDYYEI' A
#
# COMPACT_ATOMS: atom_id res chain seq x y z
N MET A 1 -16.69 -14.05 -15.05
CA MET A 1 -17.20 -13.92 -13.66
C MET A 1 -15.96 -13.73 -12.80
N ILE A 2 -15.70 -12.50 -12.34
CA ILE A 2 -14.49 -12.20 -11.56
C ILE A 2 -14.81 -12.65 -10.13
N SER A 3 -14.03 -13.60 -9.60
CA SER A 3 -14.22 -14.12 -8.24
C SER A 3 -14.05 -12.97 -7.24
N GLN A 4 -15.10 -12.71 -6.45
CA GLN A 4 -15.01 -11.82 -5.30
C GLN A 4 -13.96 -12.41 -4.35
N VAL A 5 -12.80 -11.76 -4.29
CA VAL A 5 -11.79 -12.05 -3.28
C VAL A 5 -12.39 -11.59 -1.95
N ASN A 6 -12.95 -12.54 -1.21
CA ASN A 6 -13.32 -12.33 0.19
C ASN A 6 -12.01 -12.24 0.98
N LYS A 7 -11.58 -11.01 1.24
CA LYS A 7 -10.40 -10.69 2.03
C LYS A 7 -10.93 -10.15 3.34
N ASP A 8 -10.74 -10.89 4.43
CA ASP A 8 -10.81 -10.38 5.81
C ASP A 8 -9.73 -9.31 6.08
N VAL A 9 -9.48 -8.43 5.11
CA VAL A 9 -8.80 -7.16 5.29
C VAL A 9 -9.81 -6.33 6.04
N ARG A 10 -9.63 -6.25 7.37
CA ARG A 10 -10.20 -5.18 8.22
C ARG A 10 -10.36 -3.95 7.33
N GLU A 11 -11.59 -3.58 7.01
CA GLU A 11 -11.86 -2.41 6.20
C GLU A 11 -11.21 -1.23 6.93
N PHE A 12 -10.03 -0.86 6.48
CA PHE A 12 -9.39 0.33 6.99
C PHE A 12 -10.34 1.47 6.66
N ASP A 13 -10.60 2.32 7.64
CA ASP A 13 -11.34 3.55 7.41
C ASP A 13 -10.67 4.28 6.24
N GLN A 14 -11.37 4.33 5.11
CA GLN A 14 -10.81 4.85 3.87
C GLN A 14 -10.51 6.34 4.00
N GLU A 15 -11.27 7.07 4.82
CA GLU A 15 -10.97 8.48 5.10
C GLU A 15 -9.71 8.60 5.94
N LEU A 16 -9.55 7.77 6.97
CA LEU A 16 -8.34 7.74 7.79
C LEU A 16 -7.09 7.45 6.93
N VAL A 17 -7.16 6.45 6.05
CA VAL A 17 -6.05 6.08 5.15
C VAL A 17 -5.70 7.22 4.19
N LYS A 18 -6.71 7.86 3.58
CA LYS A 18 -6.52 9.05 2.72
C LYS A 18 -5.97 10.25 3.48
N ASN A 19 -6.28 10.34 4.78
CA ASN A 19 -5.78 11.40 5.64
C ASN A 19 -4.34 11.16 6.10
N LEU A 20 -3.90 9.91 6.20
CA LEU A 20 -2.53 9.54 6.55
C LEU A 20 -1.57 9.61 5.37
N ILE A 21 -1.98 9.07 4.22
CA ILE A 21 -1.10 8.86 3.07
C ILE A 21 -1.10 10.11 2.19
N GLN A 22 0.08 10.60 1.88
CA GLN A 22 0.31 11.66 0.89
C GLN A 22 0.51 11.07 -0.51
N SER A 23 1.35 10.06 -0.66
CA SER A 23 1.56 9.38 -1.94
C SER A 23 2.10 7.97 -1.79
N ILE A 24 1.80 7.11 -2.76
CA ILE A 24 2.38 5.77 -2.89
C ILE A 24 3.07 5.71 -4.26
N ARG A 25 4.33 5.28 -4.30
CA ARG A 25 5.12 5.13 -5.54
C ARG A 25 5.70 3.72 -5.61
N VAL A 26 5.61 3.11 -6.79
CA VAL A 26 6.23 1.81 -7.09
C VAL A 26 7.26 2.04 -8.17
N TYR A 27 8.49 1.66 -7.88
CA TYR A 27 9.62 1.78 -8.81
C TYR A 27 9.86 0.45 -9.54
N LYS A 28 10.45 0.53 -10.74
CA LYS A 28 10.76 -0.65 -11.57
C LYS A 28 11.64 -1.70 -10.88
N ASN A 29 12.43 -1.30 -9.89
CA ASN A 29 13.29 -2.18 -9.08
C ASN A 29 12.54 -2.82 -7.91
N MET A 30 11.21 -2.92 -7.96
CA MET A 30 10.37 -3.49 -6.91
C MET A 30 10.48 -2.77 -5.55
N LYS A 31 10.89 -1.50 -5.57
CA LYS A 31 10.85 -0.63 -4.39
C LYS A 31 9.46 -0.01 -4.27
N LEU A 32 8.85 -0.17 -3.11
CA LEU A 32 7.65 0.53 -2.68
C LEU A 32 8.05 1.70 -1.78
N GLU A 33 7.49 2.88 -2.05
CA GLU A 33 7.66 4.06 -1.23
C GLU A 33 6.28 4.61 -0.84
N ILE A 34 6.08 4.83 0.45
CA ILE A 34 4.88 5.45 1.01
C ILE A 34 5.30 6.72 1.73
N GLN A 35 4.77 7.85 1.27
CA GLN A 35 4.94 9.14 1.92
C GLN A 35 3.68 9.44 2.73
N PHE A 36 3.86 9.72 4.02
CA PHE A 36 2.80 10.13 4.93
C PHE A 36 2.74 11.66 5.02
N LYS A 37 1.55 12.21 5.29
CA LYS A 37 1.37 13.67 5.46
C LYS A 37 2.17 14.23 6.65
N SER A 38 2.57 13.38 7.60
CA SER A 38 3.47 13.74 8.71
C SER A 38 4.91 14.03 8.26
N GLY A 39 5.28 13.72 7.01
CA GLY A 39 6.65 13.78 6.51
C GLY A 39 7.43 12.47 6.68
N ILE A 40 6.85 11.45 7.32
CA ILE A 40 7.45 10.12 7.37
C ILE A 40 7.46 9.51 5.96
N VAL A 41 8.59 8.93 5.59
CA VAL A 41 8.75 8.16 4.35
C VAL A 41 9.08 6.72 4.74
N MET A 42 8.28 5.78 4.26
CA MET A 42 8.51 4.35 4.40
C MET A 42 8.96 3.78 3.06
N GLU A 43 10.08 3.07 3.07
CA GLU A 43 10.63 2.40 1.90
C GLU A 43 10.72 0.91 2.17
N GLN A 44 10.26 0.10 1.21
CA GLN A 44 10.31 -1.35 1.31
C GLN A 44 10.70 -1.97 -0.02
N MET A 45 11.63 -2.92 0.01
CA MET A 45 11.90 -3.82 -1.11
C MET A 45 10.84 -4.91 -1.11
N VAL A 46 10.16 -5.09 -2.24
CA VAL A 46 9.16 -6.14 -2.42
C VAL A 46 9.85 -7.30 -3.11
N ASP A 47 10.23 -8.33 -2.35
CA ASP A 47 10.62 -9.60 -2.94
C ASP A 47 9.34 -10.30 -3.44
N TYR A 48 9.30 -10.63 -4.73
CA TYR A 48 8.16 -11.32 -5.31
C TYR A 48 8.11 -12.74 -4.70
N TYR A 49 7.18 -12.98 -3.78
CA TYR A 49 6.84 -14.34 -3.40
C TYR A 49 6.04 -14.94 -4.57
N GLU A 50 6.68 -15.79 -5.37
CA GLU A 50 5.98 -16.68 -6.29
C GLU A 50 5.08 -17.61 -5.45
N ILE A 51 3.78 -17.62 -5.75
CA ILE A 51 2.75 -18.48 -5.14
C ILE A 51 2.51 -19.66 -6.06
#